data_AF-A0A377ASB2-F1
#
_entry.id   AF-A0A377ASB2-F1
#
_cell.length_a   1.000
_cell.length_b   1.000
_cell.length_c   1.000
_cell.angle_alpha   90.00
_cell.angle_beta   90.00
_cell.angle_gamma   90.00
#
_symmetry.space_group_name_H-M   'P 1'
#
loop_
_entity.id
_entity.type
_entity.pdbx_description
1 polymer ?
#
loop_
_entity_poly.entity_id
_entity_poly.type
_entity_poly.pdbx_seq_one_letter_code
_entity_poly.pdbx_strand_id
1 'polypeptide(L)'
;MEQPVIPVRNIYYMLTYAWGYLQEIKQANLEAIPGNNLLDILGYVLNKGVLQLSRRGLELDYNPNTEIIPGIKGRIEFAKTIRGFHLNHGKTVSTFDMLNEDTPG
;
A
#
# COMPACT_ATOMS: atom_id res chain seq x y z
N MET A 1 -20.43 -24.80 -32.71
CA MET A 1 -19.05 -25.22 -32.40
C MET A 1 -18.67 -24.58 -31.09
N GLU A 2 -18.52 -25.35 -30.02
CA GLU A 2 -18.04 -24.82 -28.75
C GLU A 2 -16.56 -24.47 -28.89
N GLN A 3 -16.20 -23.23 -28.55
CA GLN A 3 -14.81 -22.82 -28.51
C GLN A 3 -14.11 -23.56 -27.36
N PRO A 4 -12.90 -24.11 -27.56
CA PRO A 4 -12.14 -24.69 -26.47
C PRO A 4 -11.77 -23.58 -25.49
N VAL A 5 -12.43 -23.55 -24.33
CA VAL A 5 -12.18 -22.57 -23.27
C VAL A 5 -11.10 -23.12 -22.35
N ILE A 6 -10.02 -22.37 -22.18
CA ILE A 6 -8.98 -22.69 -21.19
C ILE A 6 -9.62 -22.59 -19.80
N PRO A 7 -9.44 -23.58 -18.91
CA PRO A 7 -9.92 -23.48 -17.54
C PRO A 7 -9.39 -22.21 -16.88
N VAL A 8 -10.28 -21.43 -16.27
CA VAL A 8 -9.95 -20.11 -15.69
C VAL A 8 -8.80 -20.15 -14.67
N ARG A 9 -8.66 -21.27 -13.96
CA ARG A 9 -7.57 -21.54 -13.00
C ARG A 9 -6.21 -21.58 -13.70
N ASN A 10 -6.15 -22.13 -14.91
CA ASN A 10 -4.92 -22.19 -15.69
C ASN A 10 -4.44 -20.81 -16.12
N ILE A 11 -5.37 -19.87 -16.34
CA ILE A 11 -5.03 -18.46 -16.62
C ILE A 11 -4.33 -17.85 -15.40
N TYR A 12 -4.85 -18.09 -14.20
CA TYR A 12 -4.18 -17.64 -12.96
C TYR A 12 -2.80 -18.28 -12.76
N TYR A 13 -2.65 -19.59 -13.01
CA TYR A 13 -1.34 -20.26 -12.93
C TYR A 13 -0.34 -19.70 -13.96
N MET A 14 -0.77 -19.41 -15.19
CA MET A 14 0.09 -18.80 -16.19
C MET A 14 0.48 -17.36 -15.81
N LEU A 15 -0.45 -16.59 -15.24
CA LEU A 15 -0.17 -15.23 -14.77
C LEU A 15 0.86 -15.22 -13.64
N THR A 16 0.72 -16.09 -12.65
CA THR A 16 1.67 -16.19 -11.53
C THR A 16 3.06 -16.62 -12.00
N TYR A 17 3.13 -17.47 -13.03
CA TYR A 17 4.39 -17.81 -13.70
C TYR A 17 5.00 -16.60 -14.41
N ALA A 18 4.22 -15.87 -15.20
CA ALA A 18 4.68 -14.68 -15.93
C ALA A 18 5.16 -13.55 -15.00
N TRP A 19 4.53 -13.41 -13.82
CA TRP A 19 4.92 -12.44 -12.80
C TRP A 19 6.11 -12.89 -11.94
N GLY A 20 6.58 -14.14 -12.07
CA GLY A 20 7.68 -14.67 -11.25
C GLY A 20 7.31 -14.91 -9.77
N TYR A 21 6.02 -14.88 -9.43
CA TYR A 21 5.51 -14.97 -8.05
C TYR A 21 5.05 -16.39 -7.69
N LEU A 22 5.96 -17.36 -7.87
CA LEU A 22 5.62 -18.79 -7.74
C LEU A 22 5.27 -19.25 -6.32
N GLN A 23 5.74 -18.54 -5.28
CA GLN A 23 5.54 -18.96 -3.88
C GLN A 23 4.10 -18.76 -3.41
N GLU A 24 3.38 -17.77 -3.94
CA GLU A 24 2.00 -17.46 -3.56
C GLU A 24 0.98 -18.48 -4.09
N ILE A 25 1.34 -19.21 -5.16
CA ILE A 25 0.50 -20.26 -5.76
C ILE A 25 0.14 -21.34 -4.73
N LYS A 26 1.04 -21.66 -3.79
CA LYS A 26 0.83 -22.69 -2.77
C LYS A 26 -0.06 -22.22 -1.62
N GLN A 27 -0.19 -20.91 -1.40
CA GLN A 27 -0.98 -20.34 -0.31
C GLN A 27 -2.45 -20.12 -0.69
N ALA A 28 -2.73 -19.90 -1.97
CA ALA A 28 -4.09 -19.82 -2.47
C ALA A 28 -4.67 -21.23 -2.64
N ASN A 29 -5.53 -21.68 -1.72
CA ASN A 29 -6.35 -22.87 -1.94
C ASN A 29 -7.43 -22.53 -2.97
N LEU A 30 -7.06 -22.58 -4.25
CA LEU A 30 -7.94 -22.22 -5.35
C LEU A 30 -9.15 -23.16 -5.40
N GLU A 31 -9.04 -24.42 -5.00
CA GLU A 31 -10.15 -25.39 -5.03
C GLU A 31 -11.30 -24.99 -4.10
N ALA A 32 -11.00 -24.25 -3.02
CA ALA A 32 -11.99 -23.74 -2.10
C ALA A 32 -12.67 -22.43 -2.55
N ILE A 33 -12.32 -21.88 -3.71
CA ILE A 33 -12.89 -20.62 -4.21
C ILE A 33 -14.23 -20.89 -4.89
N PRO A 34 -15.35 -20.34 -4.38
CA PRO A 34 -16.61 -20.34 -5.09
C PRO A 34 -16.52 -19.35 -6.26
N GLY A 35 -16.53 -19.87 -7.48
CA GLY A 35 -16.43 -19.04 -8.69
C GLY A 35 -15.85 -19.79 -9.88
N ASN A 36 -16.24 -19.39 -11.09
CA ASN A 36 -15.70 -19.93 -12.34
C ASN A 36 -15.22 -18.81 -13.28
N ASN A 37 -14.96 -17.61 -12.74
CA ASN A 37 -14.44 -16.47 -13.49
C ASN A 37 -13.09 -16.01 -12.92
N LEU A 38 -12.33 -15.27 -13.74
CA LEU A 38 -10.96 -14.86 -13.38
C LEU A 38 -10.95 -13.81 -12.28
N LEU A 39 -11.97 -12.94 -12.23
CA LEU A 39 -12.09 -11.88 -11.24
C LEU A 39 -12.32 -12.44 -9.84
N ASP A 40 -13.09 -13.53 -9.70
CA ASP A 40 -13.31 -14.21 -8.42
C ASP A 40 -11.98 -14.73 -7.86
N ILE A 41 -11.16 -15.33 -8.73
CA ILE A 41 -9.84 -15.86 -8.37
C ILE A 41 -8.90 -14.71 -7.98
N LEU A 42 -8.78 -13.67 -8.80
CA LEU A 42 -7.91 -12.53 -8.53
C LEU A 42 -8.34 -11.79 -7.26
N GLY A 43 -9.64 -11.57 -7.06
CA GLY A 43 -10.20 -10.93 -5.87
C GLY A 43 -9.96 -11.76 -4.61
N TYR A 44 -10.10 -13.08 -4.68
CA TYR A 44 -9.78 -13.97 -3.56
C TYR A 44 -8.30 -13.88 -3.17
N VAL A 45 -7.40 -13.99 -4.15
CA VAL A 45 -5.96 -13.94 -3.93
C VAL A 45 -5.54 -12.59 -3.39
N LEU A 46 -6.06 -11.48 -3.94
CA LEU A 46 -5.81 -10.13 -3.44
C LEU A 46 -6.25 -9.97 -1.97
N ASN A 47 -7.46 -10.41 -1.63
CA ASN A 47 -7.96 -10.36 -0.24
C ASN A 47 -7.06 -11.14 0.72
N LYS A 48 -6.61 -12.34 0.31
CA LYS A 48 -5.68 -13.15 1.12
C LYS A 48 -4.31 -12.49 1.25
N GLY A 49 -3.80 -11.90 0.17
CA GLY A 49 -2.54 -11.15 0.16
C GLY A 49 -2.58 -9.96 1.12
N VAL A 50 -3.63 -9.13 1.06
CA VAL A 50 -3.81 -7.98 1.96
C VAL A 50 -3.92 -8.43 3.41
N LEU A 51 -4.66 -9.51 3.71
CA LEU A 51 -4.72 -10.06 5.07
C LEU A 51 -3.36 -10.56 5.57
N GLN A 52 -2.54 -11.15 4.69
CA GLN A 52 -1.19 -11.59 5.03
C GLN A 52 -0.27 -10.40 5.29
N LEU A 53 -0.35 -9.33 4.49
CA LEU A 53 0.38 -8.08 4.71
C LEU A 53 -0.06 -7.43 6.03
N SER A 54 -1.36 -7.32 6.28
CA SER A 54 -1.92 -6.78 7.53
C SER A 54 -1.39 -7.49 8.78
N ARG A 55 -1.16 -8.81 8.73
CA ARG A 55 -0.57 -9.57 9.84
C ARG A 55 0.92 -9.30 10.07
N ARG A 56 1.66 -8.92 9.03
CA ARG A 56 3.10 -8.60 9.11
C ARG A 56 3.36 -7.12 9.37
N GLY A 57 2.39 -6.27 9.07
CA GLY A 57 2.51 -4.81 9.00
C GLY A 57 2.47 -4.36 7.54
N LEU A 58 1.68 -3.32 7.27
CA LEU A 58 1.78 -2.60 6.00
C LEU A 58 3.12 -1.89 5.93
N GLU A 59 3.61 -1.66 4.71
CA GLU A 59 4.82 -0.87 4.50
C GLU A 59 4.62 0.53 5.07
N LEU A 60 5.62 0.98 5.83
CA LEU A 60 5.67 2.32 6.39
C LEU A 60 6.89 3.01 5.80
N ASP A 61 6.72 4.25 5.35
CA ASP A 61 7.81 5.09 4.88
C ASP A 61 7.82 6.44 5.59
N TYR A 62 8.99 7.07 5.57
CA TYR A 62 9.20 8.41 6.10
C TYR A 62 8.86 9.44 5.02
N ASN A 63 7.69 10.06 5.16
CA ASN A 63 7.27 11.14 4.31
C ASN A 63 7.59 12.51 4.93
N PRO A 64 8.27 13.43 4.22
CA PRO A 64 8.56 14.75 4.74
C PRO A 64 7.27 15.57 4.84
N ASN A 65 6.94 16.03 6.04
CA ASN A 65 5.78 16.86 6.30
C ASN A 65 6.18 18.26 6.75
N THR A 66 5.56 19.31 6.20
CA THR A 66 5.80 20.71 6.58
C THR A 66 4.52 21.35 7.09
N GLU A 67 4.46 21.63 8.39
CA GLU A 67 3.24 22.13 9.04
C GLU A 67 3.51 23.26 10.04
N ILE A 68 2.46 24.04 10.35
CA ILE A 68 2.49 25.00 11.46
C ILE A 68 2.09 24.27 12.74
N ILE A 69 3.05 24.05 13.63
CA ILE A 69 2.83 23.32 14.88
C ILE A 69 3.12 24.21 16.10
N PRO A 70 2.46 23.97 17.25
CA PRO A 70 2.90 24.54 18.51
C PRO A 70 4.28 23.97 18.88
N GLY A 71 5.25 24.85 19.15
CA GLY A 71 6.63 24.44 19.41
C GLY A 71 7.44 24.14 18.15
N ILE A 72 8.43 23.25 18.28
CA ILE A 72 9.44 22.93 17.25
C ILE A 72 9.54 21.42 17.09
N LYS A 73 9.55 20.92 15.85
CA LYS A 73 9.78 19.50 15.52
C LYS A 73 10.58 19.42 14.23
N GLY A 74 11.72 18.72 14.25
CA GLY A 74 12.59 18.64 13.07
C GLY A 74 13.20 19.99 12.70
N ARG A 75 13.20 20.32 11.41
CA ARG A 75 13.81 21.54 10.86
C ARG A 75 12.83 22.70 10.83
N ILE A 76 13.17 23.82 11.49
CA ILE A 76 12.36 25.05 11.42
C ILE A 76 12.53 25.71 10.05
N GLU A 77 11.41 26.02 9.39
CA GLU A 77 11.37 26.90 8.21
C GLU A 77 11.33 28.36 8.65
N PHE A 78 12.48 28.92 9.03
CA PHE A 78 12.57 30.28 9.57
C PHE A 78 11.92 31.34 8.68
N ALA A 79 12.16 31.29 7.37
CA ALA A 79 11.59 32.27 6.44
C ALA A 79 10.06 32.22 6.38
N LYS A 80 9.45 31.03 6.50
CA LYS A 80 7.98 30.89 6.54
C LYS A 80 7.43 31.28 7.92
N THR A 81 8.12 30.87 8.97
CA THR A 81 7.78 31.16 10.38
C THR A 81 7.75 32.66 10.68
N ILE A 82 8.79 33.39 10.26
CA ILE A 82 8.91 34.83 10.49
C ILE A 82 7.89 35.59 9.64
N ARG A 83 7.76 35.26 8.33
CA ARG A 83 6.78 35.94 7.45
C ARG A 83 5.34 35.78 7.91
N GLY A 84 4.99 34.63 8.51
CA GLY A 84 3.66 34.38 9.05
C GLY A 84 3.44 34.83 10.49
N PHE A 85 4.44 35.48 11.13
CA PHE A 85 4.38 35.89 12.54
C PHE A 85 3.96 34.76 13.50
N HIS A 86 4.32 33.51 13.18
CA HIS A 86 3.85 32.34 13.92
C HIS A 86 4.46 32.26 15.33
N LEU A 87 5.66 32.83 15.54
CA LEU A 87 6.31 32.92 16.85
C LEU A 87 5.47 33.69 17.88
N ASN A 88 4.75 34.74 17.46
CA ASN A 88 3.87 35.51 18.34
C ASN A 88 2.72 34.67 18.91
N HIS A 89 2.42 33.54 18.26
CA HIS A 89 1.38 32.60 18.65
C HIS A 89 1.98 31.31 19.26
N GLY A 90 3.29 31.29 19.56
CA GLY A 90 3.99 30.11 20.08
C GLY A 90 4.09 28.95 19.07
N LYS A 91 3.99 29.25 17.77
CA LYS A 91 4.02 28.26 16.68
C LYS A 91 5.21 28.46 15.76
N THR A 92 5.62 27.38 15.10
CA THR A 92 6.62 27.44 14.02
C THR A 92 6.14 26.67 12.80
N VAL A 93 6.57 27.09 11.62
CA VAL A 93 6.50 26.26 10.42
C VAL A 93 7.70 25.32 10.49
N SER A 94 7.44 24.03 10.62
CA SER A 94 8.45 23.01 10.85
C SER A 94 8.31 21.87 9.85
N THR A 95 9.44 21.41 9.33
CA THR A 95 9.57 20.27 8.41
C THR A 95 10.15 19.07 9.17
N PHE A 96 9.44 17.94 9.17
CA PHE A 96 9.86 16.73 9.87
C PHE A 96 9.37 15.48 9.14
N ASP A 97 10.07 14.38 9.33
CA ASP A 97 9.69 13.12 8.73
C ASP A 97 8.55 12.46 9.53
N MET A 98 7.49 12.08 8.83
CA MET A 98 6.35 11.37 9.37
C MET A 98 6.38 9.93 8.87
N LEU A 99 6.55 8.97 9.79
CA LEU A 99 6.41 7.55 9.47
C LEU A 99 4.93 7.21 9.35
N ASN A 100 4.47 6.87 8.14
CA ASN A 100 3.09 6.50 7.87
C ASN A 100 2.98 5.45 6.75
N GLU A 101 1.76 4.93 6.57
CA GLU A 101 1.42 3.92 5.55
C GLU A 101 1.13 4.51 4.17
N ASP A 102 1.21 5.84 4.01
CA ASP A 102 0.95 6.56 2.76
C ASP A 102 2.18 6.47 1.85
N THR A 103 2.40 5.26 1.34
CA THR A 103 3.55 4.90 0.51
C THR A 103 3.05 4.64 -0.92
N PRO A 104 3.80 5.04 -1.98
CA PRO A 104 3.34 4.86 -3.36
C PRO A 104 3.10 3.41 -3.78
N GLY A 105 3.79 2.45 -3.14
CA GLY A 105 3.72 1.02 -3.47
C GLY A 105 4.33 0.63 -4.81
#